data_AF-A0A961X9F0-F1
#
_entry.id   AF-A0A961X9F0-F1
#
_cell.length_a   1.000
_cell.length_b   1.000
_cell.length_c   1.000
_cell.angle_alpha   90.00
_cell.angle_beta   90.00
_cell.angle_gamma   90.00
#
_symmetry.space_group_name_H-M   'P 1'
#
loop_
_entity.id
_entity.type
_entity.pdbx_description
1 polymer ?
#
loop_
_entity_poly.entity_id
_entity_poly.type
_entity_poly.pdbx_seq_one_letter_code
_entity_poly.pdbx_strand_id
1 'polypeptide(L)'
;MRQTLRYMTWPFIITGLGLVLAALIGWRYDGGAGALSFFLIAGVLAVLEISLSFDNAIVNANKLKQMTPKWQRRFLTWGIIIAVFGMRVIFPLMVVVIAAKLGPWQAVRLAATQPQEYSRIIHEAHLPIAAFGGSFLMLVALNYFFDQSKDVDWIAGIER
;
A
#
# COMPACT_ATOMS: atom_id res chain seq x y z
N MET A 1 18.69 23.97 -6.99
CA MET A 1 19.09 22.68 -6.38
C MET A 1 19.04 22.65 -4.85
N ARG A 2 19.59 23.63 -4.10
CA ARG A 2 19.61 23.60 -2.61
C ARG A 2 18.21 23.48 -1.95
N GLN A 3 17.18 24.13 -2.50
CA GLN A 3 15.81 24.02 -1.96
C GLN A 3 15.19 22.63 -2.19
N THR A 4 15.36 22.04 -3.37
CA THR A 4 14.84 20.70 -3.71
C THR A 4 15.49 19.61 -2.84
N LEU A 5 16.81 19.70 -2.65
CA LEU A 5 17.54 18.76 -1.79
C LEU A 5 17.05 18.83 -0.34
N ARG A 6 16.72 20.03 0.16
CA ARG A 6 16.16 20.19 1.51
C ARG A 6 14.85 19.43 1.68
N TYR A 7 13.96 19.42 0.69
CA TYR A 7 12.72 18.65 0.74
C TYR A 7 12.93 17.13 0.62
N MET A 8 13.96 16.69 -0.10
CA MET A 8 14.25 15.27 -0.29
C MET A 8 15.14 14.65 0.79
N THR A 9 15.75 15.45 1.66
CA THR A 9 16.60 14.95 2.76
C THR A 9 15.91 13.91 3.62
N TRP A 10 14.71 14.20 4.12
CA TRP A 10 13.95 13.27 4.96
C TRP A 10 13.55 11.98 4.23
N PRO A 11 12.96 12.03 3.02
CA PRO A 11 12.73 10.84 2.22
C PRO A 11 13.99 9.98 2.05
N PHE A 12 15.12 10.57 1.66
CA PHE A 12 16.36 9.80 1.46
C PHE A 12 16.89 9.17 2.75
N ILE A 13 16.81 9.89 3.88
CA ILE A 13 17.21 9.35 5.18
C ILE A 13 16.32 8.16 5.55
N ILE A 14 15.00 8.29 5.42
CA ILE A 14 14.06 7.23 5.77
C ILE A 14 14.24 6.01 4.87
N THR A 15 14.38 6.20 3.55
CA THR A 15 14.65 5.11 2.61
C THR A 15 15.98 4.43 2.92
N GLY A 16 17.04 5.21 3.16
CA GLY A 16 18.36 4.67 3.52
C GLY A 16 18.30 3.85 4.82
N LEU A 17 17.66 4.39 5.87
CA LEU A 17 17.43 3.67 7.13
C LEU A 17 16.64 2.39 6.92
N GLY A 18 15.57 2.43 6.11
CA GLY A 18 14.77 1.25 5.79
C GLY A 18 15.58 0.15 5.09
N LEU A 19 16.41 0.52 4.11
CA LEU A 19 17.27 -0.43 3.40
C LEU A 19 18.36 -1.01 4.32
N VAL A 20 18.95 -0.19 5.19
CA VAL A 20 19.91 -0.66 6.20
C VAL A 20 19.22 -1.62 7.17
N LEU A 21 18.02 -1.30 7.66
CA LEU A 21 17.26 -2.18 8.53
C LEU A 21 16.90 -3.50 7.83
N ALA A 22 16.51 -3.47 6.56
CA ALA A 22 16.26 -4.68 5.78
C ALA A 22 17.52 -5.56 5.68
N ALA A 23 18.68 -4.95 5.39
CA ALA A 23 19.96 -5.66 5.35
C ALA A 23 20.33 -6.27 6.73
N LEU A 24 20.13 -5.51 7.82
CA LEU A 24 20.39 -5.97 9.18
C LEU A 24 19.46 -7.12 9.59
N ILE A 25 18.20 -7.07 9.18
CA ILE A 25 17.24 -8.16 9.40
C ILE A 25 17.68 -9.38 8.59
N GLY A 26 17.98 -9.22 7.30
CA GLY A 26 18.48 -10.31 6.45
C GLY A 26 19.75 -10.97 7.01
N TRP A 27 20.66 -10.17 7.57
CA TRP A 27 21.85 -10.68 8.26
C TRP A 27 21.51 -11.60 9.43
N ARG A 28 20.48 -11.27 10.21
CA ARG A 28 20.05 -12.10 11.35
C ARG A 28 19.40 -13.43 10.92
N TYR A 29 18.78 -13.47 9.74
CA TYR A 29 18.13 -14.68 9.24
C TYR A 29 19.10 -15.64 8.55
N ASP A 30 19.99 -15.14 7.68
CA ASP A 30 20.82 -16.00 6.81
C ASP A 30 22.23 -15.41 6.57
N GLY A 31 22.74 -14.63 7.52
CA GLY A 31 24.08 -14.05 7.47
C GLY A 31 24.30 -13.12 6.27
N GLY A 32 25.51 -13.14 5.71
CA GLY A 32 25.89 -12.23 4.62
C GLY A 32 25.03 -12.36 3.36
N ALA A 33 24.62 -13.59 3.00
CA ALA A 33 23.75 -13.83 1.84
C ALA A 33 22.33 -13.28 2.07
N GLY A 34 21.79 -13.50 3.28
CA GLY A 34 20.50 -12.94 3.69
C GLY A 34 20.48 -11.41 3.66
N ALA A 35 21.56 -10.76 4.12
CA ALA A 35 21.67 -9.31 4.11
C ALA A 35 21.57 -8.72 2.70
N LEU A 36 22.28 -9.30 1.73
CA LEU A 36 22.23 -8.87 0.34
C LEU A 36 20.85 -9.13 -0.28
N SER A 37 20.28 -10.32 -0.07
CA SER A 37 18.96 -10.68 -0.59
C SER A 37 17.87 -9.72 -0.10
N PHE A 38 17.80 -9.49 1.21
CA PHE A 38 16.80 -8.60 1.80
C PHE A 38 17.00 -7.14 1.39
N PHE A 39 18.25 -6.67 1.29
CA PHE A 39 18.56 -5.34 0.78
C PHE A 39 18.07 -5.16 -0.65
N LEU A 40 18.32 -6.12 -1.54
CA LEU A 40 17.88 -6.06 -2.93
C LEU A 40 16.36 -6.13 -3.06
N ILE A 41 15.71 -7.04 -2.34
CA ILE A 41 14.24 -7.15 -2.32
C ILE A 41 13.63 -5.84 -1.84
N ALA A 42 14.10 -5.31 -0.70
CA ALA A 42 13.63 -4.04 -0.17
C ALA A 42 13.88 -2.86 -1.13
N GLY A 43 15.02 -2.85 -1.82
CA GLY A 43 15.37 -1.85 -2.83
C GLY A 43 14.40 -1.87 -4.01
N VAL A 44 14.15 -3.04 -4.58
CA VAL A 44 13.19 -3.22 -5.68
C VAL A 44 11.79 -2.82 -5.25
N LEU A 45 11.33 -3.29 -4.08
CA LEU A 45 10.02 -2.92 -3.54
C LEU A 45 9.93 -1.41 -3.27
N ALA A 46 10.99 -0.77 -2.78
CA ALA A 46 11.00 0.68 -2.57
C ALA A 46 10.86 1.45 -3.88
N VAL A 47 11.59 1.05 -4.93
CA VAL A 47 11.48 1.67 -6.26
C VAL A 47 10.08 1.49 -6.82
N LEU A 48 9.53 0.28 -6.74
CA LEU A 48 8.18 -0.04 -7.20
C LEU A 48 7.13 0.80 -6.45
N GLU A 49 7.22 0.85 -5.13
CA GLU A 49 6.27 1.56 -4.28
C GLU A 49 6.32 3.07 -4.52
N ILE A 50 7.52 3.65 -4.66
CA ILE A 50 7.69 5.07 -4.98
C ILE A 50 7.07 5.39 -6.34
N SER A 51 7.32 4.55 -7.34
CA SER A 51 6.78 4.73 -8.70
C SER A 51 5.26 4.72 -8.72
N LEU A 52 4.64 3.68 -8.14
CA LEU A 52 3.17 3.57 -8.06
C LEU A 52 2.54 4.64 -7.17
N SER A 53 3.27 5.12 -6.15
CA SER A 53 2.77 6.20 -5.29
C SER A 53 2.73 7.55 -5.99
N PHE A 54 3.60 7.79 -6.98
CA PHE A 54 3.58 9.05 -7.74
C PHE A 54 2.30 9.19 -8.57
N ASP A 55 1.91 8.14 -9.30
CA ASP A 55 0.68 8.14 -10.10
C ASP A 55 -0.55 8.41 -9.22
N ASN A 56 -0.62 7.71 -8.09
CA ASN A 56 -1.68 7.90 -7.09
C ASN A 56 -1.67 9.31 -6.49
N ALA A 57 -0.50 9.90 -6.25
CA ALA A 57 -0.38 11.25 -5.70
C ALA A 57 -0.86 12.32 -6.69
N ILE A 58 -0.61 12.16 -7.99
CA ILE A 58 -1.05 13.10 -9.03
C ILE A 58 -2.57 13.13 -9.13
N VAL A 59 -3.21 11.96 -9.19
CA VAL A 59 -4.68 11.86 -9.27
C VAL A 59 -5.32 12.45 -7.99
N ASN A 60 -4.77 12.14 -6.82
CA ASN A 60 -5.27 12.68 -5.55
C ASN A 60 -5.09 14.20 -5.46
N ALA A 61 -3.96 14.74 -5.93
CA ALA A 61 -3.71 16.18 -5.93
C ALA A 61 -4.72 16.93 -6.81
N ASN A 62 -5.11 16.38 -7.96
CA ASN A 62 -6.11 16.97 -8.84
C ASN A 62 -7.49 17.02 -8.18
N LYS A 63 -7.90 15.93 -7.49
CA LYS A 63 -9.14 15.94 -6.70
C LYS A 63 -9.06 16.91 -5.53
N LEU A 64 -7.93 16.98 -4.84
CA LEU A 64 -7.72 17.83 -3.66
C LEU A 64 -7.90 19.31 -3.99
N LYS A 65 -7.45 19.77 -5.17
CA LYS A 65 -7.62 21.17 -5.62
C LYS A 65 -9.08 21.62 -5.70
N GLN A 66 -10.00 20.70 -5.96
CA GLN A 66 -11.43 20.98 -6.07
C GLN A 66 -12.15 20.97 -4.71
N MET A 67 -11.48 20.49 -3.65
CA MET A 67 -12.07 20.40 -2.32
C MET A 67 -11.98 21.71 -1.54
N THR A 68 -12.92 21.92 -0.62
CA THR A 68 -12.85 23.06 0.31
C THR A 68 -11.63 22.94 1.23
N PRO A 69 -11.04 24.08 1.70
CA PRO A 69 -9.80 24.07 2.49
C PRO A 69 -9.84 23.20 3.75
N LYS A 70 -11.03 23.06 4.37
CA LYS A 70 -11.22 22.19 5.54
C LYS A 70 -11.00 20.71 5.20
N TRP A 71 -11.55 20.26 4.09
CA TRP A 71 -11.42 18.87 3.64
C TRP A 71 -10.03 18.59 3.07
N GLN A 72 -9.39 19.57 2.43
CA GLN A 72 -8.00 19.45 2.00
C GLN A 72 -7.08 19.13 3.18
N ARG A 73 -7.20 19.90 4.28
CA ARG A 73 -6.42 19.64 5.49
C ARG A 73 -6.72 18.25 6.05
N ARG A 74 -8.00 17.89 6.26
CA ARG A 74 -8.37 16.57 6.80
C ARG A 74 -7.82 15.41 5.98
N PHE A 75 -7.86 15.51 4.65
CA PHE A 75 -7.31 14.50 3.77
C PHE A 75 -5.79 14.38 3.94
N LEU A 76 -5.08 15.51 3.98
CA LEU A 76 -3.62 15.52 4.17
C LEU A 76 -3.19 15.05 5.57
N THR A 77 -3.94 15.35 6.64
CA THR A 77 -3.60 14.90 7.99
C THR A 77 -4.01 13.45 8.25
N TRP A 78 -5.27 13.12 8.05
CA TRP A 78 -5.83 11.83 8.46
C TRP A 78 -5.96 10.86 7.29
N GLY A 79 -6.36 11.36 6.13
CA GLY A 79 -6.57 10.54 4.93
C GLY A 79 -5.30 9.80 4.52
N ILE A 80 -4.16 10.52 4.43
CA ILE A 80 -2.87 9.91 4.07
C ILE A 80 -2.43 8.90 5.15
N ILE A 81 -2.57 9.21 6.44
CA ILE A 81 -2.18 8.30 7.53
C ILE A 81 -2.98 7.01 7.45
N ILE A 82 -4.30 7.10 7.29
CA ILE A 82 -5.18 5.93 7.18
C ILE A 82 -4.88 5.15 5.90
N ALA A 83 -4.68 5.83 4.77
CA ALA A 83 -4.35 5.16 3.52
C ALA A 83 -3.00 4.43 3.59
N VAL A 84 -2.01 5.02 4.26
CA VAL A 84 -0.66 4.43 4.35
C VAL A 84 -0.60 3.35 5.41
N PHE A 85 -0.94 3.64 6.66
CA PHE A 85 -0.79 2.71 7.78
C PHE A 85 -2.01 1.82 7.94
N GLY A 86 -3.21 2.36 7.71
CA GLY A 86 -4.45 1.59 7.77
C GLY A 86 -4.44 0.46 6.74
N MET A 87 -4.15 0.75 5.48
CA MET A 87 -4.15 -0.27 4.43
C MET A 87 -2.91 -1.17 4.45
N ARG A 88 -1.72 -0.66 4.81
CA ARG A 88 -0.49 -1.47 4.75
C ARG A 88 -0.20 -2.26 6.03
N VAL A 89 -0.58 -1.75 7.20
CA VAL A 89 -0.24 -2.39 8.49
C VAL A 89 -1.49 -2.94 9.16
N ILE A 90 -2.50 -2.10 9.37
CA ILE A 90 -3.69 -2.49 10.15
C ILE A 90 -4.51 -3.51 9.39
N PHE A 91 -4.74 -3.30 8.08
CA PHE A 91 -5.58 -4.16 7.27
C PHE A 91 -5.05 -5.61 7.18
N PRO A 92 -3.77 -5.88 6.83
CA PRO A 92 -3.26 -7.26 6.86
C PRO A 92 -3.35 -7.91 8.25
N LEU A 93 -3.09 -7.16 9.32
CA LEU A 93 -3.22 -7.68 10.69
C LEU A 93 -4.67 -8.03 11.02
N MET A 94 -5.64 -7.20 10.63
CA MET A 94 -7.06 -7.49 10.81
C MET A 94 -7.49 -8.74 10.05
N VAL A 95 -6.99 -8.95 8.83
CA VAL A 95 -7.23 -10.18 8.08
C VAL A 95 -6.75 -11.39 8.86
N VAL A 96 -5.53 -11.37 9.42
CA VAL A 96 -5.01 -12.49 10.22
C VAL A 96 -5.83 -12.71 11.49
N VAL A 97 -6.24 -11.65 12.19
CA VAL A 97 -7.11 -11.73 13.37
C VAL A 97 -8.40 -12.49 13.04
N ILE A 98 -9.04 -12.16 11.91
CA ILE A 98 -10.31 -12.76 11.50
C ILE A 98 -10.09 -14.19 10.98
N ALA A 99 -9.11 -14.39 10.09
CA ALA A 99 -8.84 -15.66 9.44
C ALA A 99 -8.38 -16.73 10.45
N ALA A 100 -7.45 -16.38 11.34
CA ALA A 100 -6.92 -17.29 12.36
C ALA A 100 -7.75 -17.30 13.66
N LYS A 101 -8.79 -16.46 13.77
CA LYS A 101 -9.60 -16.29 14.99
C LYS A 101 -8.76 -16.01 16.24
N LEU A 102 -7.69 -15.24 16.08
CA LEU A 102 -6.76 -14.86 17.14
C LEU A 102 -7.10 -13.49 17.73
N GLY A 103 -6.72 -13.25 18.98
CA GLY A 103 -6.78 -11.90 19.55
C GLY A 103 -5.81 -10.94 18.84
N PRO A 104 -6.09 -9.62 18.77
CA PRO A 104 -5.22 -8.63 18.10
C PRO A 104 -3.76 -8.68 18.56
N TRP A 105 -3.54 -8.84 19.87
CA TRP A 105 -2.19 -8.96 20.43
C TRP A 105 -1.45 -10.22 19.98
N GLN A 106 -2.18 -11.33 19.84
CA GLN A 106 -1.62 -12.60 19.38
C GLN A 106 -1.23 -12.52 17.91
N ALA A 107 -2.04 -11.84 17.08
CA ALA A 107 -1.73 -11.62 15.67
C ALA A 107 -0.46 -10.78 15.49
N VAL A 108 -0.27 -9.72 16.29
CA VAL A 108 0.97 -8.92 16.29
C VAL A 108 2.18 -9.77 16.72
N ARG A 109 2.02 -10.58 17.78
CA ARG A 109 3.08 -11.50 18.22
C ARG A 109 3.41 -12.53 17.14
N LEU A 110 2.41 -13.08 16.46
CA LEU A 110 2.57 -14.02 15.36
C LEU A 110 3.36 -13.39 14.20
N ALA A 111 2.97 -12.18 13.79
CA ALA A 111 3.66 -11.43 12.74
C ALA A 111 5.15 -11.20 13.06
N ALA A 112 5.47 -10.92 14.34
CA ALA A 112 6.84 -10.65 14.76
C ALA A 112 7.70 -11.91 14.98
N THR A 113 7.10 -13.02 15.41
CA THR A 113 7.84 -14.22 15.85
C THR A 113 7.79 -15.38 14.88
N GLN A 114 6.75 -15.46 14.03
CA GLN A 114 6.53 -16.59 13.12
C GLN A 114 6.07 -16.09 11.74
N PRO A 115 6.99 -15.50 10.93
CA PRO A 115 6.65 -14.91 9.64
C PRO A 115 6.08 -15.92 8.63
N GLN A 116 6.53 -17.18 8.68
CA GLN A 116 6.06 -18.23 7.77
C GLN A 116 4.60 -18.60 8.01
N GLU A 117 4.22 -18.74 9.28
CA GLU A 117 2.85 -19.03 9.66
C GLU A 117 1.93 -17.85 9.38
N TYR A 118 2.41 -16.62 9.64
CA TYR A 118 1.71 -15.40 9.25
C TYR A 118 1.45 -15.35 7.73
N SER A 119 2.48 -15.67 6.93
CA SER A 119 2.37 -15.73 5.47
C SER A 119 1.37 -16.80 5.01
N ARG A 120 1.34 -17.97 5.66
CA ARG A 120 0.39 -19.05 5.35
C ARG A 120 -1.05 -18.60 5.56
N ILE A 121 -1.36 -17.98 6.70
CA ILE A 121 -2.70 -17.49 7.02
C ILE A 121 -3.14 -16.40 6.04
N ILE A 122 -2.25 -15.47 5.70
CA ILE A 122 -2.53 -14.44 4.68
C ILE A 122 -2.79 -15.10 3.32
N HIS A 123 -1.99 -16.10 2.96
CA HIS A 123 -2.18 -16.82 1.70
C HIS A 123 -3.50 -17.60 1.71
N GLU A 124 -3.96 -18.17 2.81
CA GLU A 124 -5.29 -18.81 2.88
C GLU A 124 -6.42 -17.78 2.71
N ALA A 125 -6.22 -16.56 3.18
CA ALA A 125 -7.16 -15.45 3.01
C ALA A 125 -7.10 -14.78 1.61
N HIS A 126 -6.22 -15.23 0.69
CA HIS A 126 -6.07 -14.60 -0.63
C HIS A 126 -7.38 -14.53 -1.42
N LEU A 127 -8.17 -15.60 -1.39
CA LEU A 127 -9.40 -15.72 -2.19
C LEU A 127 -10.45 -14.67 -1.80
N PRO A 128 -10.86 -14.53 -0.52
CA PRO A 128 -11.81 -13.50 -0.14
C PRO A 128 -11.27 -12.07 -0.36
N ILE A 129 -9.96 -11.84 -0.20
CA ILE A 129 -9.34 -10.53 -0.47
C ILE A 129 -9.45 -10.19 -1.96
N ALA A 130 -9.07 -11.13 -2.83
CA ALA A 130 -9.14 -10.97 -4.27
C ALA A 130 -10.59 -10.81 -4.76
N ALA A 131 -11.53 -11.56 -4.19
CA ALA A 131 -12.95 -11.42 -4.49
C ALA A 131 -13.47 -10.03 -4.12
N PHE A 132 -13.13 -9.52 -2.92
CA PHE A 132 -13.51 -8.17 -2.50
C PHE A 132 -12.96 -7.10 -3.46
N GLY A 133 -11.67 -7.16 -3.77
CA GLY A 133 -11.04 -6.21 -4.71
C GLY A 133 -11.62 -6.31 -6.12
N GLY A 134 -11.83 -7.54 -6.62
CA GLY A 134 -12.40 -7.79 -7.93
C GLY A 134 -13.84 -7.29 -8.06
N SER A 135 -14.69 -7.54 -7.05
CA SER A 135 -16.06 -7.02 -7.03
C SER A 135 -16.10 -5.49 -6.95
N PHE A 136 -15.20 -4.86 -6.19
CA PHE A 136 -15.09 -3.40 -6.15
C PHE A 136 -14.68 -2.81 -7.49
N LEU A 137 -13.66 -3.38 -8.14
CA LEU A 137 -13.22 -2.94 -9.48
C LEU A 137 -14.32 -3.15 -10.52
N MET A 138 -15.05 -4.26 -10.44
CA MET A 138 -16.22 -4.53 -11.28
C MET A 138 -17.31 -3.47 -11.07
N LEU A 139 -17.61 -3.10 -9.83
CA LEU A 139 -18.58 -2.04 -9.52
C LEU A 139 -18.17 -0.71 -10.17
N VAL A 140 -16.91 -0.30 -10.02
CA VAL A 140 -16.39 0.95 -10.59
C VAL A 140 -16.40 0.90 -12.12
N ALA A 141 -16.01 -0.23 -12.71
CA ALA A 141 -16.04 -0.42 -14.15
C ALA A 141 -17.47 -0.32 -14.70
N LEU A 142 -18.43 -1.02 -14.09
CA LEU A 142 -19.84 -0.97 -14.51
C LEU A 142 -20.42 0.43 -14.32
N ASN A 143 -20.07 1.13 -13.24
CA ASN A 143 -20.48 2.51 -13.03
C ASN A 143 -19.98 3.41 -14.18
N TYR A 144 -18.73 3.27 -14.59
CA TYR A 144 -18.19 4.00 -15.75
C TYR A 144 -18.84 3.61 -17.08
N PHE A 145 -19.04 2.31 -17.32
CA PHE A 145 -19.59 1.83 -18.60
C PHE A 145 -21.08 2.15 -18.77
N PHE A 146 -21.86 2.22 -17.69
CA PHE A 146 -23.29 2.55 -17.75
C PHE A 146 -23.63 4.00 -17.44
N ASP A 147 -22.64 4.85 -17.13
CA ASP A 147 -22.87 6.29 -16.97
C ASP A 147 -23.18 6.92 -18.34
N GLN A 148 -24.45 7.24 -18.59
CA GLN A 148 -24.92 7.87 -19.82
C GLN A 148 -24.51 9.35 -19.95
N SER A 149 -23.91 9.93 -18.90
CA SER A 149 -23.44 11.32 -18.88
C SER A 149 -21.94 11.48 -19.16
N LYS A 150 -21.25 10.40 -19.55
CA LYS A 150 -19.83 10.45 -19.93
C LYS A 150 -19.63 11.07 -21.30
N ASP A 151 -18.62 11.94 -21.42
CA ASP A 151 -18.27 12.63 -22.67
C ASP A 151 -17.50 11.73 -23.66
N VAL A 152 -16.97 10.59 -23.22
CA VAL A 152 -16.14 9.69 -24.03
C VAL A 152 -16.53 8.23 -23.80
N ASP A 153 -17.07 7.60 -24.84
CA ASP A 153 -17.32 6.16 -24.87
C ASP A 153 -16.04 5.40 -25.21
N TRP A 154 -15.67 4.39 -24.42
CA TRP A 154 -14.43 3.63 -24.64
C TRP A 154 -14.63 2.45 -25.60
N ILE A 155 -15.78 1.78 -25.52
CA ILE A 155 -16.28 0.72 -26.40
C ILE A 155 -17.70 1.06 -26.84
N ALA A 156 -17.82 1.89 -27.88
CA ALA A 156 -19.10 2.44 -28.37
C ALA A 156 -20.19 1.41 -28.74
N GLY A 157 -19.83 0.12 -28.92
CA GLY A 157 -20.79 -0.95 -29.21
C GLY A 157 -21.43 -1.62 -27.98
N ILE A 158 -20.82 -1.51 -26.81
CA ILE A 158 -21.34 -2.07 -25.53
C ILE A 158 -21.95 -0.96 -24.65
N GLU A 159 -21.54 0.29 -24.87
CA GLU A 159 -21.92 1.46 -24.06
C GLU A 159 -23.20 2.16 -24.54
N ARG A 160 -23.83 1.70 -25.62
CA ARG A 160 -25.11 2.19 -26.16
C ARG A 160 -26.32 1.38 -25.67
#